data_AF-A0A9X3XNV6-F1
#
_entry.id   AF-A0A9X3XNV6-F1
#
_cell.length_a   1.000
_cell.length_b   1.000
_cell.length_c   1.000
_cell.angle_alpha   90.00
_cell.angle_beta   90.00
_cell.angle_gamma   90.00
#
_symmetry.space_group_name_H-M   'P 1'
#
loop_
_entity.id
_entity.type
_entity.pdbx_description
1 polymer ?
#
loop_
_entity_poly.entity_id
_entity_poly.type
_entity_poly.pdbx_seq_one_letter_code
_entity_poly.pdbx_strand_id
1 'polypeptide(L)' 'MEDIRCENCNQLLLKADIVRGEIKCPRCKKINKLEINRKDRA' A
#
# COMPACT_ATOMS: atom_id res chain seq x y z
N MET A 1 -6.89 -2.57 9.72
CA MET A 1 -5.52 -2.38 9.22
C MET A 1 -5.21 -3.37 8.12
N GLU A 2 -4.96 -2.91 6.89
CA GLU A 2 -4.56 -3.78 5.77
C GLU A 2 -3.05 -3.72 5.53
N ASP A 3 -2.49 -4.86 5.15
CA ASP A 3 -1.11 -4.99 4.72
C ASP A 3 -0.98 -4.56 3.26
N ILE A 4 -0.50 -3.36 3.01
CA ILE A 4 -0.18 -2.89 1.67
C ILE A 4 1.14 -3.50 1.23
N ARG A 5 1.11 -4.27 0.15
CA ARG A 5 2.27 -4.94 -0.42
C ARG A 5 2.62 -4.36 -1.78
N CYS A 6 3.90 -4.45 -2.14
CA CYS A 6 4.37 -4.06 -3.45
C CYS A 6 3.87 -5.02 -4.52
N GLU A 7 3.29 -4.49 -5.60
CA GLU A 7 2.76 -5.26 -6.73
C GLU A 7 3.84 -6.08 -7.48
N ASN A 8 5.12 -5.73 -7.33
CA ASN A 8 6.22 -6.35 -8.07
C ASN A 8 7.03 -7.38 -7.26
N CYS A 9 7.32 -7.08 -5.99
CA CYS A 9 8.16 -7.95 -5.16
C CYS A 9 7.46 -8.49 -3.91
N ASN A 10 6.17 -8.16 -3.75
CA ASN A 10 5.32 -8.56 -2.64
C ASN A 10 5.85 -8.17 -1.23
N GLN A 11 6.83 -7.28 -1.18
CA GLN A 11 7.36 -6.69 0.04
C GLN A 11 6.24 -5.90 0.73
N LEU A 12 6.11 -6.09 2.04
CA LEU A 12 5.23 -5.25 2.86
C LEU A 12 5.78 -3.81 2.85
N LEU A 13 4.94 -2.87 2.41
CA LEU A 13 5.28 -1.46 2.27
C LEU A 13 4.75 -0.64 3.44
N LEU A 14 3.49 -0.87 3.81
CA LEU A 14 2.80 -0.10 4.84
C LEU A 14 1.66 -0.95 5.43
N LYS A 15 1.32 -0.71 6.70
CA LYS A 15 0.05 -1.15 7.28
C LYS A 15 -0.80 0.07 7.56
N ALA A 16 -1.96 0.18 6.92
CA ALA A 16 -2.87 1.32 7.11
C ALA A 16 -4.32 0.90 6.85
N ASP A 17 -5.26 1.62 7.45
CA ASP A 17 -6.69 1.48 7.13
C ASP A 17 -7.11 2.40 5.99
N ILE A 18 -6.50 3.59 5.90
CA ILE A 18 -6.75 4.55 4.84
C ILE A 18 -5.38 5.02 4.32
N VAL A 19 -5.14 4.84 3.03
CA VAL A 19 -3.94 5.37 2.37
C VAL A 19 -4.31 5.85 0.98
N ARG A 20 -3.87 7.06 0.66
CA ARG A 20 -3.99 7.64 -0.68
C ARG A 20 -2.69 8.31 -1.05
N GLY A 21 -2.02 7.81 -2.08
CA GLY A 21 -0.75 8.35 -2.52
C GLY A 21 0.10 7.33 -3.24
N GLU A 22 1.36 7.65 -3.43
CA GLU A 22 2.33 6.80 -4.13
C GLU A 22 3.45 6.42 -3.17
N ILE A 23 3.83 5.15 -3.13
CA ILE A 23 4.95 4.68 -2.33
C ILE A 23 5.99 4.00 -3.22
N LYS A 24 7.22 4.45 -3.10
CA LYS A 24 8.36 3.78 -3.73
C LYS A 24 8.72 2.55 -2.90
N CYS A 25 8.75 1.39 -3.53
CA CYS A 25 9.26 0.18 -2.90
C CYS A 25 10.77 0.29 -2.70
N PRO A 26 11.30 0.15 -1.47
CA PRO A 26 12.74 0.22 -1.22
C PRO A 26 13.50 -0.97 -1.84
N ARG A 27 12.83 -2.12 -2.04
CA ARG A 27 13.46 -3.34 -2.57
C ARG A 27 13.59 -3.31 -4.10
N CYS A 28 12.49 -3.13 -4.82
CA CYS A 28 12.49 -3.19 -6.29
C CYS A 28 12.42 -1.82 -6.98
N LYS A 29 12.42 -0.72 -6.21
CA LYS A 29 12.36 0.67 -6.68
C LYS A 29 11.10 1.05 -7.48
N LYS A 30 10.14 0.14 -7.63
CA LYS A 30 8.84 0.39 -8.28
C LYS A 30 7.99 1.33 -7.44
N ILE A 31 7.33 2.28 -8.10
CA ILE A 31 6.36 3.18 -7.49
C ILE A 31 5.01 2.48 -7.52
N ASN A 32 4.42 2.25 -6.35
CA ASN A 32 3.11 1.61 -6.20
C ASN A 32 2.09 2.71 -5.89
N LYS A 33 1.04 2.81 -6.69
CA LYS A 33 -0.07 3.73 -6.44
C LYS A 33 -1.02 3.06 -5.47
N LEU A 34 -1.23 3.69 -4.32
CA LEU A 34 -2.11 3.21 -3.26
C LEU A 34 -3.34 4.09 -3.23
N GLU A 35 -4.49 3.46 -3.45
CA GLU A 35 -5.79 4.07 -3.21
C GLU A 35 -6.64 3.06 -2.42
N ILE A 36 -6.43 3.06 -1.11
CA ILE A 36 -7.20 2.23 -0.18
C ILE A 36 -8.01 3.18 0.69
N ASN A 37 -9.32 3.08 0.56
CA ASN A 37 -10.27 3.75 1.41
C ASN A 37 -11.13 2.68 2.07
N ARG A 38 -10.69 2.16 3.22
CA ARG A 38 -11.62 1.44 4.08
C ARG A 38 -12.59 2.46 4.65
N LYS A 39 -13.70 2.65 3.94
CA LYS A 39 -14.95 3.02 4.60
C LYS A 39 -15.34 1.81 5.44
N ASP A 40 -15.11 1.90 6.73
CA ASP A 40 -15.73 1.05 7.73
C ASP A 40 -17.23 0.98 7.36
N ARG A 41 -17.67 -0.16 6.82
CA ARG A 41 -19.11 -0.42 6.66
C ARG A 41 -19.57 -0.79 8.06
N ALA A 42 -20.10 0.20 8.76
CA ALA A 42 -20.87 0.06 9.99
C ALA A 42 -22.08 -0.86 9.79
#